data_AF-A0A7J5DVD3-F1
#
_entry.id   AF-A0A7J5DVD3-F1
#
_cell.length_a   1.000
_cell.length_b   1.000
_cell.length_c   1.000
_cell.angle_alpha   90.00
_cell.angle_beta   90.00
_cell.angle_gamma   90.00
#
_symmetry.space_group_name_H-M   'P 1'
#
loop_
_entity.id
_entity.type
_entity.pdbx_description
1 polymer ?
#
loop_
_entity_poly.entity_id
_entity_poly.type
_entity_poly.pdbx_seq_one_letter_code
_entity_poly.pdbx_strand_id
1 'polypeptide(L)' 'MGQRHVWVKEQFGPRHFPGLILAWRQNQHGEWEAFVTWDNQTIAGGQLETNWVPAERLRPASDGVPHGGTAYG' A
#
# COMPACT_ATOMS: atom_id res chain seq x y z
N MET A 1 17.26 -5.42 -4.32
CA MET A 1 15.94 -5.03 -4.87
C MET A 1 14.96 -5.09 -3.71
N GLY A 2 14.61 -3.94 -3.12
CA GLY A 2 13.74 -3.92 -1.93
C GLY A 2 12.31 -4.30 -2.32
N GLN A 3 11.77 -5.35 -1.71
CA GLN A 3 10.37 -5.72 -1.88
C GLN A 3 9.48 -4.60 -1.33
N ARG A 4 8.48 -4.15 -2.10
CA ARG A 4 7.58 -3.04 -1.74
C ARG A 4 6.16 -3.56 -1.49
N HIS A 5 6.05 -4.55 -0.61
CA HIS A 5 4.76 -5.08 -0.19
C HIS A 5 4.02 -4.04 0.67
N VAL A 6 2.73 -3.85 0.37
CA VAL A 6 1.86 -2.92 1.09
C VAL A 6 0.50 -3.54 1.33
N TRP A 7 -0.18 -3.03 2.34
CA TRP A 7 -1.60 -3.20 2.53
C TRP A 7 -2.33 -2.02 1.88
N VAL A 8 -3.26 -2.32 0.97
CA VAL A 8 -4.15 -1.34 0.33
C VAL A 8 -5.45 -1.29 1.12
N LYS A 9 -5.76 -0.14 1.72
CA LYS A 9 -7.04 0.07 2.40
C LYS A 9 -8.17 0.17 1.38
N GLU A 10 -9.24 -0.58 1.62
CA GLU A 10 -10.50 -0.50 0.88
C GLU A 10 -11.06 0.93 0.87
N GLN A 11 -11.65 1.35 -0.26
CA GLN A 11 -12.15 2.72 -0.41
C GLN A 11 -13.35 3.01 0.51
N PHE A 12 -14.24 2.04 0.67
CA PHE A 12 -15.52 2.20 1.39
C PHE A 12 -15.70 1.19 2.53
N GLY A 13 -14.62 0.63 3.06
CA GLY A 13 -14.71 -0.37 4.12
C GLY A 13 -13.44 -0.50 4.97
N PRO A 14 -13.47 -1.36 6.00
CA PRO A 14 -12.37 -1.51 6.94
C PRO A 14 -11.28 -2.47 6.45
N ARG A 15 -11.47 -3.13 5.30
CA ARG A 15 -10.58 -4.19 4.83
C ARG A 15 -9.28 -3.63 4.27
N HIS A 16 -8.24 -4.48 4.34
CA HIS A 16 -6.94 -4.21 3.76
C HIS A 16 -6.57 -5.38 2.85
N PHE A 17 -6.11 -5.08 1.65
CA PHE A 17 -5.76 -6.07 0.64
C PHE A 17 -4.24 -6.09 0.44
N PRO A 18 -3.63 -7.28 0.28
CA PRO A 18 -2.20 -7.36 -0.01
C PRO A 18 -1.95 -6.79 -1.42
N GLY A 19 -0.96 -5.90 -1.52
CA GLY A 19 -0.61 -5.22 -2.75
C GLY A 19 0.90 -5.05 -2.94
N LEU A 20 1.27 -4.72 -4.17
CA LEU A 20 2.65 -4.51 -4.59
C LEU A 20 2.77 -3.15 -5.27
N ILE A 21 3.69 -2.31 -4.79
CA ILE A 21 3.98 -1.02 -5.44
C ILE A 21 4.86 -1.25 -6.68
N LEU A 22 4.40 -0.73 -7.81
CA LEU A 22 5.10 -0.71 -9.09
C LEU A 22 5.82 0.63 -9.34
N ALA A 23 5.19 1.75 -8.98
CA ALA A 23 5.74 3.09 -9.19
C ALA A 23 5.18 4.11 -8.19
N TRP A 24 5.81 5.29 -8.13
CA TRP A 24 5.36 6.44 -7.35
C TRP A 24 5.23 7.67 -8.27
N ARG A 25 4.28 8.54 -7.99
CA ARG A 25 4.16 9.87 -8.61
C ARG A 25 3.57 10.88 -7.62
N GLN A 26 3.75 12.16 -7.91
CA GLN A 26 2.89 13.21 -7.36
C GLN A 26 1.75 13.51 -8.34
N ASN A 27 0.53 13.68 -7.83
CA ASN A 27 -0.62 14.08 -8.61
C ASN A 27 -0.63 15.61 -8.86
N GLN A 28 -1.64 16.12 -9.56
CA GLN A 28 -1.75 17.55 -9.91
C GLN A 28 -1.91 18.47 -8.68
N HIS A 29 -2.30 17.92 -7.53
CA HIS A 29 -2.43 18.63 -6.25
C HIS A 29 -1.16 18.52 -5.39
N GLY A 30 -0.11 17.85 -5.87
CA GLY A 30 1.16 17.66 -5.15
C GLY A 30 1.16 16.49 -4.17
N GLU A 31 0.05 15.73 -4.08
CA GLU A 31 -0.09 14.58 -3.19
C GLU A 31 0.57 13.34 -3.81
N TRP A 32 1.09 12.44 -2.98
CA TRP A 32 1.74 11.22 -3.45
C TRP A 32 0.72 10.12 -3.73
N GLU A 33 0.90 9.45 -4.87
CA GLU A 33 0.17 8.25 -5.24
C GLU A 33 1.17 7.16 -5.64
N ALA A 34 0.85 5.91 -5.32
CA ALA A 34 1.59 4.76 -5.83
C ALA A 34 0.76 4.01 -6.87
N PHE A 35 1.41 3.51 -7.92
CA PHE A 35 0.81 2.58 -8.84
C PHE A 35 0.92 1.19 -8.22
N VAL A 36 -0.21 0.59 -7.83
CA VAL A 36 -0.26 -0.63 -7.03
C VAL A 36 -1.10 -1.68 -7.75
N THR A 37 -0.63 -2.92 -7.75
CA THR A 37 -1.45 -4.10 -8.06
C THR A 37 -1.86 -4.78 -6.76
N TRP A 38 -3.15 -5.06 -6.56
CA TRP A 38 -3.66 -5.75 -5.36
C TRP A 38 -4.81 -6.68 -5.69
N ASP A 39 -5.07 -7.65 -4.81
CA ASP A 39 -6.21 -8.55 -4.91
C ASP A 39 -7.49 -7.85 -4.41
N ASN A 40 -8.29 -7.34 -5.34
CA ASN A 40 -9.55 -6.69 -5.03
C ASN A 40 -10.65 -7.74 -4.76
N GLN A 41 -10.78 -8.12 -3.50
CA GLN A 41 -11.79 -9.08 -3.03
C GLN A 41 -13.16 -8.44 -2.78
N THR A 42 -13.37 -7.17 -3.14
CA THR A 42 -14.69 -6.53 -3.03
C THR A 42 -15.65 -6.97 -4.13
N ILE A 43 -15.12 -7.46 -5.25
CA ILE A 43 -15.89 -7.99 -6.37
C ILE A 43 -16.03 -9.51 -6.20
N ALA A 44 -17.24 -10.04 -6.35
CA ALA A 44 -17.50 -11.47 -6.32
C ALA A 44 -16.65 -12.20 -7.37
N GLY A 45 -15.72 -13.05 -6.91
CA GLY A 45 -14.77 -13.77 -7.75
C GLY A 45 -13.31 -13.40 -7.52
N GLY A 46 -13.02 -12.27 -6.87
CA GLY A 46 -11.66 -11.77 -6.64
C GLY A 46 -10.97 -11.39 -7.96
N GLN A 47 -10.58 -10.12 -8.10
CA GLN A 47 -9.88 -9.66 -9.30
C GLN A 47 -8.62 -8.89 -8.92
N LEU A 48 -7.51 -9.19 -9.60
CA LEU A 48 -6.33 -8.34 -9.53
C LEU A 48 -6.65 -6.99 -10.17
N GLU A 49 -6.62 -5.94 -9.36
CA GLU A 49 -6.76 -4.56 -9.82
C GLU A 49 -5.38 -3.90 -9.83
N THR A 50 -5.12 -3.04 -10.82
CA THR A 50 -3.91 -2.22 -10.88
C THR A 50 -4.29 -0.78 -11.12
N ASN A 51 -3.98 0.11 -10.17
CA ASN A 51 -4.37 1.51 -10.25
C ASN A 51 -3.45 2.42 -9.42
N TRP A 52 -3.58 3.73 -9.63
CA TRP A 52 -2.98 4.74 -8.76
C TRP A 52 -3.79 4.86 -7.47
N VAL A 53 -3.12 4.65 -6.34
CA VAL A 53 -3.70 4.67 -5.01
C VAL A 53 -3.04 5.80 -4.20
N PRO A 54 -3.83 6.70 -3.58
CA PRO A 54 -3.31 7.72 -2.68
C PRO A 54 -2.45 7.11 -1.57
N ALA A 55 -1.33 7.75 -1.24
CA ALA A 55 -0.40 7.27 -0.22
C ALA A 55 -1.09 7.05 1.15
N GLU A 56 -2.10 7.85 1.51
CA GLU A 56 -2.85 7.67 2.77
C GLU A 56 -3.63 6.35 2.85
N ARG A 57 -3.89 5.70 1.71
CA ARG A 57 -4.56 4.40 1.64
C ARG A 57 -3.58 3.22 1.69
N LEU A 58 -2.28 3.49 1.71
CA LEU A 58 -1.25 2.47 1.73
C LEU A 58 -0.67 2.36 3.13
N ARG A 59 -0.47 1.12 3.59
CA ARG A 59 0.31 0.84 4.79
C ARG A 59 1.44 -0.12 4.41
N PRO A 60 2.65 0.04 4.97
CA PRO A 60 3.67 -0.98 4.81
C PRO A 60 3.14 -2.34 5.25
N ALA A 61 3.38 -3.38 4.46
CA ALA A 61 3.24 -4.73 4.96
C ALA A 61 4.34 -4.90 6.02
N SER A 62 4.00 -4.83 7.30
CA SER A 62 4.99 -5.02 8.35
C SER A 62 5.52 -6.44 8.27
N ASP A 63 6.78 -6.60 7.88
CA ASP A 63 7.61 -7.67 8.39
C ASP A 63 7.95 -7.27 9.83
N GLY A 64 7.59 -8.09 10.82
CA GLY A 64 7.57 -7.70 12.23
C GLY A 64 8.75 -6.83 12.68
N VAL A 65 8.42 -5.68 13.30
CA VAL A 65 9.23 -4.80 14.16
C VAL A 65 10.68 -4.53 13.73
N PRO A 66 11.11 -3.27 13.53
CA PRO A 66 12.53 -2.95 13.61
C PRO A 66 13.00 -3.18 15.06
N HIS A 67 13.55 -4.37 15.35
CA HIS A 67 14.30 -4.59 16.59
C HIS A 67 15.70 -4.00 16.40
N GLY A 68 15.92 -2.85 17.03
CA GLY A 68 17.20 -2.16 17.16
C GLY A 68 16.94 -0.67 17.25
N GLY A 69 17.09 0.02 18.38
CA GLY A 69 18.13 -0.12 19.38
C GLY A 69 18.90 1.20 19.44
N THR A 70 18.66 1.94 20.54
CA THR A 70 19.46 3.04 21.15
C THR A 70 19.72 4.37 20.40
N ALA A 71 19.21 5.46 21.00
CA ALA A 71 19.83 6.77 21.32
C ALA A 71 18.71 7.85 21.30
N TYR A 72 18.42 8.62 22.34
CA TYR A 72 19.33 9.44 23.15
C TYR A 72 18.82 9.61 24.58
N GLY A 73 19.76 9.56 25.53
CA GLY A 73 19.71 10.34 26.77
C GLY A 73 20.48 11.64 26.61
#